data_AF-A0A1G0QLH5-F1
#
_entry.id   AF-A0A1G0QLH5-F1
#
_cell.length_a   1.000
_cell.length_b   1.000
_cell.length_c   1.000
_cell.angle_alpha   90.00
_cell.angle_beta   90.00
_cell.angle_gamma   90.00
#
_symmetry.space_group_name_H-M   'P 1'
#
loop_
_entity.id
_entity.type
_entity.pdbx_description
1 polymer ?
#
loop_
_entity_poly.entity_id
_entity_poly.type
_entity_poly.pdbx_seq_one_letter_code
_entity_poly.pdbx_strand_id
1 'polypeptide(L)'
;MNDTIARIILYVLVVVHLFLGLWAIAGWIEWFVPDVFWSRISNPLFDKTMLFIHWSAILVASLLFLISFILRSKYVPVLMTIIYSIMALLCAVQTFFYLESESRYLAMVLEYAAYGLILFLLWRITFFRNYFSY
;
A
#
# COMPACT_ATOMS: atom_id res chain seq x y z
N MET A 1 6.61 18.63 14.60
CA MET A 1 6.63 18.78 13.13
C MET A 1 5.81 20.02 12.79
N ASN A 2 6.29 20.86 11.87
CA ASN A 2 5.54 22.02 11.38
C ASN A 2 4.28 21.55 10.64
N ASP A 3 3.13 22.18 10.89
CA ASP A 3 1.85 21.86 10.24
C ASP A 3 1.91 21.91 8.71
N THR A 4 2.74 22.79 8.15
CA THR A 4 2.94 22.88 6.69
C THR A 4 3.57 21.60 6.15
N ILE A 5 4.60 21.09 6.83
CA ILE A 5 5.28 19.84 6.45
C ILE A 5 4.32 18.67 6.59
N ALA A 6 3.52 18.63 7.67
CA ALA A 6 2.53 17.57 7.88
C ALA A 6 1.46 17.52 6.77
N ARG A 7 0.99 18.68 6.31
CA ARG A 7 0.07 18.78 5.17
C ARG A 7 0.68 18.28 3.88
N ILE A 8 1.93 18.67 3.59
CA ILE A 8 2.65 18.19 2.39
C ILE A 8 2.75 16.66 2.44
N ILE A 9 3.16 16.09 3.58
CA ILE A 9 3.25 14.64 3.76
C ILE A 9 1.88 13.98 3.52
N LEU A 10 0.79 14.53 4.08
CA LEU A 10 -0.56 13.99 3.85
C LEU A 10 -0.92 13.96 2.35
N TYR A 11 -0.67 15.04 1.61
CA TYR A 11 -0.94 15.07 0.17
C TYR A 11 -0.02 14.14 -0.63
N VAL A 12 1.24 14.01 -0.25
CA VAL A 12 2.15 13.01 -0.84
C VAL A 12 1.59 11.61 -0.63
N LEU A 13 1.11 11.28 0.58
CA LEU A 13 0.50 9.98 0.85
C LEU A 13 -0.76 9.76 -0.01
N VAL A 14 -1.60 10.77 -0.20
CA VAL A 14 -2.77 10.68 -1.10
C VAL A 14 -2.33 10.37 -2.53
N VAL A 15 -1.34 11.08 -3.06
CA VAL A 15 -0.83 10.84 -4.42
C VAL A 15 -0.24 9.44 -4.55
N VAL A 16 0.52 8.98 -3.55
CA VAL A 16 1.07 7.61 -3.53
C VAL A 16 -0.04 6.57 -3.55
N HIS A 17 -1.09 6.71 -2.73
CA HIS A 17 -2.19 5.74 -2.71
C HIS A 17 -3.06 5.80 -3.97
N LEU A 18 -3.19 6.97 -4.61
CA LEU A 18 -3.81 7.08 -5.93
C LEU A 18 -3.02 6.29 -6.98
N PHE A 19 -1.70 6.48 -7.01
CA PHE A 19 -0.82 5.74 -7.92
C PHE A 19 -0.89 4.24 -7.66
N LEU A 20 -0.78 3.80 -6.39
CA LEU A 20 -0.89 2.39 -6.01
C LEU A 20 -2.25 1.79 -6.37
N GLY A 21 -3.34 2.55 -6.20
CA GLY A 21 -4.67 2.12 -6.59
C GLY A 21 -4.78 1.91 -8.11
N LEU A 22 -4.29 2.84 -8.91
CA LEU A 22 -4.26 2.71 -10.37
C LEU A 22 -3.36 1.54 -10.82
N TRP A 23 -2.21 1.37 -10.16
CA TRP A 23 -1.29 0.28 -10.42
C TRP A 23 -1.92 -1.08 -10.09
N ALA A 24 -2.64 -1.18 -8.98
CA ALA A 24 -3.36 -2.39 -8.61
C ALA A 24 -4.53 -2.70 -9.56
N ILE A 25 -5.22 -1.68 -10.07
CA ILE A 25 -6.25 -1.85 -11.11
C ILE A 25 -5.61 -2.40 -12.39
N ALA A 26 -4.47 -1.87 -12.82
CA ALA A 26 -3.75 -2.41 -13.98
C ALA A 26 -3.34 -3.88 -13.77
N GLY A 27 -2.86 -4.24 -12.57
CA GLY A 27 -2.52 -5.60 -12.22
C GLY A 27 -3.72 -6.56 -12.22
N TRP A 28 -4.88 -6.07 -11.77
CA TRP A 28 -6.15 -6.78 -11.91
C TRP A 28 -6.56 -6.97 -13.37
N ILE A 29 -6.37 -5.96 -14.22
CA ILE A 29 -6.66 -6.08 -15.66
C ILE A 29 -5.78 -7.17 -16.28
N GLU A 30 -4.48 -7.22 -15.96
CA GLU A 30 -3.58 -8.30 -16.42
C GLU A 30 -4.01 -9.69 -15.93
N TRP A 31 -4.65 -9.78 -14.76
CA TRP A 31 -5.15 -11.04 -14.24
C TRP A 31 -6.32 -11.59 -15.07
N PHE A 32 -7.19 -10.70 -15.58
CA PHE A 32 -8.34 -11.06 -16.41
C PHE A 32 -8.04 -11.13 -17.91
N VAL A 33 -7.17 -10.23 -18.40
CA VAL A 33 -6.87 -10.03 -19.82
C VAL A 33 -5.44 -10.50 -20.11
N PRO A 34 -5.25 -11.58 -20.88
CA PRO A 34 -3.92 -12.13 -21.16
C PRO A 34 -2.98 -11.17 -21.90
N ASP A 35 -3.53 -10.35 -22.82
CA ASP A 35 -2.79 -9.45 -23.70
C ASP A 35 -3.22 -8.00 -23.48
N VAL A 36 -2.51 -7.31 -22.58
CA VAL A 36 -2.66 -5.88 -22.32
C VAL A 36 -1.74 -5.06 -23.24
N PHE A 37 -2.10 -3.81 -23.52
CA PHE A 37 -1.32 -2.93 -24.42
C PHE A 37 -0.05 -2.34 -23.78
N TRP A 38 0.21 -2.61 -22.50
CA TRP A 38 1.38 -2.14 -21.76
C TRP A 38 2.31 -3.30 -21.40
N SER A 39 3.52 -2.98 -20.95
CA SER A 39 4.49 -3.96 -20.45
C SER A 39 3.99 -4.63 -19.18
N ARG A 40 4.02 -5.96 -19.12
CA ARG A 40 3.55 -6.73 -17.96
C ARG A 40 4.14 -6.19 -16.64
N ILE A 41 3.27 -5.77 -15.74
CA ILE A 41 3.65 -5.30 -14.40
C ILE A 41 3.59 -6.43 -13.36
N SER A 42 2.76 -7.45 -13.60
CA SER A 42 2.65 -8.64 -12.75
C SER A 42 3.92 -9.47 -12.79
N ASN A 43 4.42 -9.85 -11.62
CA ASN A 43 5.61 -10.69 -11.54
C ASN A 43 5.34 -12.07 -12.16
N PRO A 44 6.12 -12.52 -13.16
CA PRO A 44 5.90 -13.80 -13.82
C PRO A 44 6.11 -15.02 -12.92
N LEU A 45 6.80 -14.85 -11.78
CA LEU A 45 7.03 -15.92 -10.80
C LEU A 45 5.79 -16.19 -9.93
N PHE A 46 4.83 -15.26 -9.87
CA PHE A 46 3.65 -15.42 -9.04
C PHE A 46 2.57 -16.22 -9.78
N ASP A 47 2.04 -17.24 -9.11
CA ASP A 47 0.87 -17.95 -9.60
C ASP A 47 -0.39 -17.05 -9.57
N LYS A 48 -1.47 -17.50 -10.23
CA LYS A 48 -2.71 -16.73 -10.33
C LYS A 48 -3.32 -16.38 -8.97
N THR A 49 -3.17 -17.26 -7.97
CA THR A 49 -3.71 -17.04 -6.63
C THR A 49 -2.92 -15.96 -5.90
N MET A 50 -1.59 -16.02 -5.98
CA MET A 50 -0.70 -15.02 -5.41
C MET A 50 -0.93 -13.65 -6.04
N LEU A 51 -1.07 -13.57 -7.37
CA LEU A 51 -1.39 -12.32 -8.08
C LEU A 51 -2.73 -11.75 -7.63
N PHE A 52 -3.77 -12.58 -7.52
CA PHE A 52 -5.08 -12.16 -7.06
C PHE A 52 -5.00 -11.54 -5.66
N ILE A 53 -4.35 -12.22 -4.72
CA ILE A 53 -4.24 -11.77 -3.33
C ILE A 53 -3.39 -10.49 -3.25
N HIS A 54 -2.27 -10.44 -3.96
CA HIS A 54 -1.37 -9.29 -4.00
C HIS A 54 -2.08 -8.02 -4.50
N TRP A 55 -2.70 -8.10 -5.69
CA TRP A 55 -3.39 -6.97 -6.28
C TRP A 55 -4.62 -6.55 -5.48
N SER A 56 -5.33 -7.51 -4.87
CA SER A 56 -6.41 -7.22 -3.92
C SER A 56 -5.92 -6.43 -2.71
N ALA A 57 -4.80 -6.87 -2.10
CA ALA A 57 -4.28 -6.23 -0.90
C ALA A 57 -3.86 -4.78 -1.15
N ILE A 58 -3.16 -4.51 -2.26
CA ILE A 58 -2.75 -3.15 -2.64
C ILE A 58 -3.98 -2.29 -2.95
N LEU A 59 -4.95 -2.82 -3.70
CA LEU A 59 -6.17 -2.09 -4.03
C LEU A 59 -6.97 -1.74 -2.77
N VAL A 60 -7.16 -2.69 -1.86
CA VAL A 60 -7.86 -2.46 -0.59
C VAL A 60 -7.12 -1.45 0.27
N ALA A 61 -5.80 -1.54 0.41
CA ALA A 61 -5.01 -0.55 1.17
C ALA A 61 -5.17 0.86 0.59
N SER A 62 -5.09 0.98 -0.73
CA SER A 62 -5.27 2.24 -1.45
C SER A 62 -6.66 2.83 -1.24
N LEU A 63 -7.71 2.03 -1.38
CA LEU A 63 -9.10 2.45 -1.18
C LEU A 63 -9.36 2.82 0.28
N LEU A 64 -8.91 2.01 1.25
CA LEU A 64 -9.10 2.29 2.68
C LEU A 64 -8.49 3.64 3.06
N PHE A 65 -7.27 3.94 2.58
CA PHE A 65 -6.62 5.22 2.84
C PHE A 65 -7.36 6.38 2.16
N LEU A 66 -7.66 6.29 0.86
CA LEU A 66 -8.27 7.37 0.09
C LEU A 66 -9.70 7.68 0.54
N ILE A 67 -10.51 6.65 0.78
CA ILE A 67 -11.87 6.82 1.32
C ILE A 67 -11.80 7.46 2.70
N SER A 68 -10.89 6.98 3.56
CA SER A 68 -10.71 7.57 4.89
C SER A 68 -10.24 9.02 4.83
N PHE A 69 -9.39 9.37 3.87
CA PHE A 69 -8.93 10.74 3.63
C PHE A 69 -10.09 11.68 3.27
N ILE A 70 -10.96 11.25 2.35
CA ILE A 70 -12.14 12.02 1.90
C ILE A 70 -13.15 12.16 3.06
N LEU A 71 -13.43 11.06 3.75
CA LEU A 71 -14.41 11.02 4.84
C LEU A 71 -13.86 11.53 6.18
N ARG A 72 -12.57 11.85 6.25
CA ARG A 72 -11.84 12.17 7.49
C ARG A 72 -12.11 11.15 8.59
N SER A 73 -12.06 9.87 8.23
CA SER A 73 -12.43 8.76 9.11
C SER A 73 -11.46 8.61 10.28
N LYS A 74 -12.01 8.61 11.50
CA LYS A 74 -11.25 8.32 12.74
C LYS A 74 -10.67 6.92 12.80
N TYR A 75 -11.16 6.00 11.97
CA TYR A 75 -10.71 4.62 11.94
C TYR A 75 -9.51 4.39 11.01
N VAL A 76 -9.05 5.41 10.28
CA VAL A 76 -7.92 5.26 9.36
C VAL A 76 -6.69 4.59 9.98
N PRO A 77 -6.24 4.92 11.21
CA PRO A 77 -5.02 4.32 11.74
C PRO A 77 -5.21 2.83 12.01
N VAL A 78 -6.39 2.43 12.49
CA VAL A 78 -6.74 1.03 12.76
C VAL A 78 -6.85 0.25 11.46
N LEU A 79 -7.58 0.77 10.48
CA LEU A 79 -7.76 0.14 9.17
C LEU A 79 -6.41 -0.04 8.46
N MET A 80 -5.56 0.99 8.48
CA MET A 80 -4.23 0.93 7.88
C MET A 80 -3.30 -0.03 8.62
N THR A 81 -3.38 -0.12 9.96
CA THR A 81 -2.60 -1.11 10.73
C THR A 81 -2.97 -2.55 10.33
N ILE A 82 -4.27 -2.85 10.16
CA ILE A 82 -4.73 -4.17 9.75
C ILE A 82 -4.23 -4.51 8.34
N ILE A 83 -4.50 -3.64 7.36
CA ILE A 83 -4.16 -3.95 5.96
C ILE A 83 -2.64 -3.98 5.73
N TYR A 84 -1.86 -3.12 6.39
CA TYR A 84 -0.40 -3.19 6.29
C TYR A 84 0.19 -4.41 6.97
N SER A 85 -0.45 -4.93 8.02
CA SER A 85 -0.02 -6.21 8.61
C SER A 85 -0.23 -7.37 7.62
N ILE A 86 -1.38 -7.37 6.91
CA ILE A 86 -1.65 -8.36 5.85
C ILE A 86 -0.63 -8.21 4.71
N MET A 87 -0.40 -6.98 4.24
CA MET A 87 0.58 -6.72 3.17
C MET A 87 2.00 -7.10 3.57
N ALA A 88 2.40 -6.85 4.81
CA ALA A 88 3.70 -7.28 5.32
C ALA A 88 3.84 -8.81 5.28
N LEU A 89 2.82 -9.55 5.73
CA LEU A 89 2.82 -11.01 5.64
C LEU A 89 2.91 -11.50 4.19
N LEU A 90 2.14 -10.89 3.28
CA LEU A 90 2.22 -11.21 1.86
C LEU A 90 3.60 -10.94 1.27
N CYS A 91 4.21 -9.80 1.61
CA CYS A 91 5.56 -9.45 1.18
C CYS A 91 6.59 -10.47 1.71
N ALA A 92 6.49 -10.90 2.97
CA ALA A 92 7.33 -11.98 3.48
C ALA A 92 7.16 -13.26 2.66
N VAL A 93 5.91 -13.71 2.45
CA VAL A 93 5.65 -14.93 1.67
C VAL A 93 6.24 -14.81 0.25
N GLN A 94 6.01 -13.70 -0.43
CA GLN A 94 6.55 -13.45 -1.76
C GLN A 94 8.08 -13.46 -1.78
N THR A 95 8.70 -12.79 -0.81
CA THR A 95 10.16 -12.66 -0.70
C THR A 95 10.85 -14.00 -0.43
N PHE A 96 10.29 -14.82 0.46
CA PHE A 96 10.91 -16.07 0.86
C PHE A 96 10.59 -17.25 -0.08
N PHE A 97 9.42 -17.25 -0.73
CA PHE A 97 8.96 -18.42 -1.49
C PHE A 97 8.86 -18.23 -3.00
N TYR A 98 8.82 -16.98 -3.50
CA TYR A 98 8.59 -16.72 -4.92
C TYR A 98 9.70 -15.91 -5.59
N LEU A 99 10.17 -14.82 -4.97
CA LEU A 99 11.16 -13.94 -5.58
C LEU A 99 12.54 -14.57 -5.52
N GLU A 100 13.33 -14.46 -6.58
CA GLU A 100 14.69 -15.04 -6.65
C GLU A 100 15.81 -13.98 -6.62
N SER A 101 15.48 -12.69 -6.75
CA SER A 101 16.49 -11.63 -6.80
C SER A 101 17.23 -11.43 -5.48
N GLU A 102 18.53 -11.12 -5.52
CA GLU A 102 19.31 -10.84 -4.31
C GLU A 102 18.80 -9.61 -3.54
N SER A 103 18.19 -8.65 -4.26
CA SER A 103 17.62 -7.43 -3.68
C SER A 103 16.27 -7.64 -2.98
N ARG A 104 15.67 -8.84 -3.05
CA ARG A 104 14.33 -9.13 -2.50
C ARG A 104 14.20 -8.78 -1.03
N TYR A 105 15.22 -9.06 -0.22
CA TYR A 105 15.21 -8.76 1.21
C TYR A 105 15.32 -7.27 1.51
N LEU A 106 16.11 -6.54 0.71
CA LEU A 106 16.21 -5.09 0.85
C LEU A 106 14.87 -4.43 0.49
N ALA A 107 14.21 -4.88 -0.58
CA ALA A 107 12.88 -4.41 -0.95
C ALA A 107 11.87 -4.64 0.18
N MET A 108 11.83 -5.85 0.76
CA MET A 108 10.96 -6.17 1.91
C MET A 108 11.22 -5.23 3.10
N VAL A 109 12.47 -4.98 3.46
CA VAL A 109 12.82 -4.08 4.58
C VAL A 109 12.36 -2.64 4.30
N LEU A 110 12.54 -2.16 3.07
CA LEU A 110 12.08 -0.82 2.68
C LEU A 110 10.55 -0.70 2.72
N GLU A 111 9.82 -1.73 2.29
CA GLU A 111 8.36 -1.76 2.40
C GLU A 111 7.91 -1.73 3.86
N TYR A 112 8.54 -2.52 4.73
CA TYR A 112 8.20 -2.56 6.16
C TYR A 112 8.49 -1.21 6.83
N ALA A 113 9.62 -0.59 6.49
CA ALA A 113 9.96 0.74 6.97
C ALA A 113 8.93 1.78 6.51
N ALA A 114 8.47 1.71 5.26
CA ALA A 114 7.43 2.60 4.74
C ALA A 114 6.10 2.41 5.49
N TYR A 115 5.63 1.16 5.66
CA TYR A 115 4.41 0.87 6.42
C TYR A 115 4.52 1.38 7.85
N GLY A 116 5.63 1.06 8.54
CA GLY A 116 5.88 1.49 9.90
C GLY A 116 5.91 3.01 10.05
N LEU A 117 6.56 3.72 9.12
CA LEU A 117 6.61 5.18 9.11
C LEU A 117 5.22 5.78 8.90
N ILE A 118 4.43 5.26 7.95
CA ILE A 118 3.07 5.75 7.71
C ILE A 118 2.19 5.53 8.94
N LEU A 119 2.26 4.36 9.57
CA LEU A 119 1.52 4.09 10.81
C LEU A 119 1.97 5.00 11.95
N PHE A 120 3.27 5.24 12.09
CA PHE A 120 3.79 6.19 13.06
C PHE A 120 3.22 7.59 12.82
N LEU A 121 3.18 8.06 11.57
CA LEU A 121 2.61 9.35 11.20
C LEU A 121 1.13 9.44 11.57
N LEU A 122 0.34 8.43 11.23
CA LEU A 122 -1.08 8.36 11.57
C LEU A 122 -1.28 8.38 13.09
N TRP A 123 -0.65 7.47 13.82
CA TRP A 123 -0.91 7.31 15.26
C TRP A 123 -0.33 8.40 16.14
N ARG A 124 0.86 8.94 15.81
CA ARG A 124 1.64 9.77 16.75
C ARG A 124 1.64 11.24 16.44
N ILE A 125 1.44 11.65 15.19
CA ILE A 125 1.52 13.06 14.83
C ILE A 125 0.18 13.75 15.07
N THR A 126 0.20 14.81 15.90
CA THR A 126 -0.98 15.62 16.28
C THR A 126 -1.76 16.12 15.07
N PHE A 127 -1.09 16.56 14.01
CA PHE A 127 -1.76 17.00 12.78
C PHE A 127 -2.67 15.91 12.18
N PHE A 128 -2.17 14.67 12.06
CA PHE A 128 -2.94 13.56 11.50
C PHE A 128 -4.11 13.18 12.40
N ARG A 129 -3.87 13.12 13.71
CA ARG A 129 -4.92 12.89 14.72
C ARG A 129 -6.05 13.93 14.63
N ASN A 130 -5.69 15.21 14.52
CA ASN A 130 -6.65 16.30 14.38
C ASN A 130 -7.40 16.22 13.04
N TYR A 131 -6.71 15.92 11.94
CA TYR A 131 -7.34 15.79 10.61
C TYR A 131 -8.38 14.67 10.58
N PHE A 132 -8.05 13.51 11.15
CA PHE A 132 -8.90 12.33 11.21
C PHE A 132 -9.82 12.28 12.46
N SER A 133 -9.81 13.33 13.29
CA SER A 133 -10.73 13.53 14.42
C SER A 133 -10.75 12.41 15.48
N TYR A 134 -9.59 12.04 16.03
CA TYR A 134 -9.49 11.15 17.21
C TYR A 134 -8.36 11.48 18.21
#